data_AF-A0A1G6X9A0-F1
#
_entry.id   AF-A0A1G6X9A0-F1
#
_cell.length_a   1.000
_cell.length_b   1.000
_cell.length_c   1.000
_cell.angle_alpha   90.00
_cell.angle_beta   90.00
_cell.angle_gamma   90.00
#
_symmetry.space_group_name_H-M   'P 1'
#
loop_
_entity.id
_entity.type
_entity.pdbx_description
1 polymer ?
#
loop_
_entity_poly.entity_id
_entity_poly.type
_entity_poly.pdbx_seq_one_letter_code
_entity_poly.pdbx_strand_id
1 'polypeptide(L)' 'MKIKQYDKVLLKDGRTAQIIEIFNVEGKIFYLGDIDIPLSDGNIEWETDDIPAEDIVKIID' A
#
# COMPACT_ATOMS: atom_id res chain seq x y z
N MET A 1 -1.20 -14.15 -3.22
CA MET A 1 -0.35 -13.07 -3.77
C MET A 1 0.87 -12.94 -2.89
N LYS A 2 2.09 -12.82 -3.44
CA LYS A 2 3.31 -12.63 -2.64
C LYS A 2 3.83 -11.22 -2.91
N ILE A 3 3.45 -10.29 -2.04
CA ILE A 3 3.88 -8.88 -2.08
C ILE A 3 5.30 -8.77 -1.53
N LYS A 4 6.11 -7.91 -2.12
CA LYS A 4 7.47 -7.58 -1.72
C LYS A 4 7.59 -6.09 -1.40
N GLN A 5 8.68 -5.74 -0.74
CA GLN A 5 9.07 -4.35 -0.56
C GLN A 5 9.27 -3.69 -1.93
N TYR A 6 8.80 -2.46 -2.05
CA TYR A 6 8.76 -1.60 -3.24
C TYR A 6 7.76 -1.98 -4.33
N ASP A 7 7.03 -3.09 -4.18
CA ASP A 7 5.87 -3.38 -5.05
C ASP A 7 4.87 -2.23 -4.95
N LYS A 8 4.25 -1.86 -6.07
CA LYS A 8 3.11 -0.94 -6.08
C LYS A 8 1.82 -1.75 -6.10
N VAL A 9 0.87 -1.38 -5.24
CA VAL A 9 -0.38 -2.11 -5.06
C VAL A 9 -1.61 -1.22 -5.26
N LEU A 10 -2.72 -1.83 -5.69
CA LEU A 10 -4.04 -1.20 -5.72
C LEU A 10 -4.81 -1.56 -4.44
N LEU A 11 -5.32 -0.55 -3.75
CA LEU A 11 -6.17 -0.69 -2.56
C LEU A 11 -7.65 -0.78 -2.94
N LYS A 12 -8.48 -1.34 -2.06
CA LYS A 12 -9.93 -1.52 -2.27
C LYS A 12 -10.68 -0.20 -2.47
N ASP A 13 -10.20 0.89 -1.88
CA ASP A 13 -10.78 2.23 -2.03
C ASP A 13 -10.39 2.92 -3.34
N GLY A 14 -9.58 2.26 -4.17
CA GLY A 14 -9.13 2.75 -5.47
C GLY A 14 -7.82 3.53 -5.43
N ARG A 15 -7.26 3.82 -4.25
CA ARG A 15 -5.93 4.43 -4.13
C ARG A 15 -4.84 3.41 -4.46
N THR A 16 -3.64 3.91 -4.73
CA THR A 16 -2.45 3.08 -4.90
C THR A 16 -1.47 3.34 -3.78
N ALA A 17 -0.65 2.35 -3.46
CA ALA A 17 0.40 2.50 -2.46
C ALA A 17 1.68 1.80 -2.88
N GLN A 18 2.83 2.35 -2.51
CA GLN A 18 4.11 1.68 -2.62
C GLN A 18 4.45 1.03 -1.28
N ILE A 19 4.75 -0.27 -1.27
CA ILE A 19 5.11 -0.98 -0.05
C ILE A 19 6.52 -0.57 0.38
N ILE A 20 6.67 -0.01 1.57
CA ILE A 20 7.96 0.45 2.09
C ILE A 20 8.56 -0.56 3.07
N GLU A 21 7.74 -1.25 3.86
CA GLU A 21 8.19 -2.27 4.79
C GLU A 21 7.14 -3.39 4.96
N ILE A 22 7.60 -4.60 5.30
CA ILE A 22 6.75 -5.76 5.55
C ILE A 22 7.10 -6.33 6.92
N PHE A 23 6.10 -6.32 7.81
CA PHE A 23 6.23 -6.92 9.14
C PHE A 23 5.57 -8.29 9.16
N ASN A 24 6.19 -9.22 9.88
CA ASN A 24 5.60 -10.52 10.19
C ASN A 24 5.61 -10.71 11.71
N VAL A 25 4.45 -10.51 12.33
CA VAL A 25 4.26 -10.64 13.78
C VAL A 25 3.33 -11.81 14.02
N GLU A 26 3.85 -12.86 14.67
CA GLU A 26 3.09 -14.07 15.01
C GLU A 26 2.37 -14.72 13.80
N GLY A 27 2.99 -14.65 12.60
CA GLY A 27 2.43 -15.21 11.37
C GLY A 27 1.41 -14.31 10.67
N LYS A 28 1.12 -13.11 11.20
CA LYS A 28 0.33 -12.08 10.52
C LYS A 28 1.25 -11.13 9.77
N ILE A 29 0.93 -10.91 8.51
CA ILE A 29 1.66 -9.97 7.66
C ILE A 29 0.97 -8.61 7.72
N PHE A 30 1.76 -7.57 8.02
CA PHE A 30 1.36 -6.17 7.95
C PHE A 30 2.28 -5.46 6.97
N TYR A 31 1.73 -4.52 6.21
CA TYR A 31 2.48 -3.72 5.27
C TYR A 31 2.49 -2.29 5.76
N LEU A 32 3.62 -1.62 5.66
CA LEU A 32 3.71 -0.16 5.75
C LEU A 32 3.95 0.35 4.34
N GLY A 33 3.18 1.35 3.91
CA GLY A 33 3.33 1.86 2.56
C GLY A 33 3.00 3.34 2.44
N ASP A 34 3.59 3.94 1.41
CA ASP A 34 3.28 5.31 1.00
C ASP A 34 2.03 5.26 0.12
N ILE A 35 0.91 5.75 0.65
CA ILE A 35 -0.39 5.76 -0.02
C ILE A 35 -0.53 7.04 -0.83
N ASP A 36 -0.82 6.92 -2.12
CA ASP A 36 -1.07 8.04 -3.03
C ASP A 36 -2.40 8.72 -2.67
N ILE A 37 -2.32 9.97 -2.21
CA ILE A 37 -3.47 10.83 -1.87
C ILE A 37 -3.68 11.85 -3.01
N PRO A 38 -4.72 11.69 -3.83
CA PRO A 38 -5.03 12.64 -4.88
C PRO A 38 -5.56 13.95 -4.27
N LEU A 39 -4.96 15.07 -4.67
CA LEU A 39 -5.37 16.41 -4.27
C LEU A 39 -6.34 17.02 -5.28
N SER A 40 -7.13 18.00 -4.82
CA SER A 40 -8.12 18.69 -5.65
C SER A 40 -7.55 19.47 -6.83
N ASP A 41 -6.26 19.83 -6.79
CA ASP A 41 -5.55 20.54 -7.85
C ASP A 41 -4.92 19.60 -8.90
N GLY A 42 -5.13 18.29 -8.76
CA GLY A 42 -4.60 17.27 -9.66
C GLY A 42 -3.19 16.79 -9.32
N ASN A 43 -2.58 17.31 -8.25
CA ASN A 43 -1.33 16.77 -7.71
C ASN A 43 -1.60 15.52 -6.85
N ILE A 44 -0.54 14.78 -6.55
CA ILE A 44 -0.57 13.62 -5.65
C ILE A 44 0.41 13.91 -4.52
N GLU A 45 -0.06 13.79 -3.29
CA GLU A 45 0.78 13.66 -2.10
C GLU A 45 0.83 12.20 -1.65
N TRP A 46 1.75 11.88 -0.76
CA TRP A 46 1.80 10.55 -0.14
C TRP A 46 1.78 10.66 1.37
N GLU A 47 1.15 9.68 2.00
CA GLU A 47 1.14 9.49 3.44
C GLU A 47 1.61 8.05 3.74
N THR A 48 2.58 7.90 4.64
CA THR A 48 3.02 6.58 5.09
C THR A 48 2.08 6.08 6.16
N ASP A 49 1.40 4.96 5.91
CA ASP A 49 0.47 4.35 6.87
C ASP A 49 0.48 2.81 6.77
N ASP A 50 -0.10 2.17 7.79
CA ASP A 50 -0.32 0.73 7.82
C ASP A 50 -1.38 0.33 6.79
N ILE A 51 -1.05 -0.67 5.97
CA ILE A 51 -1.92 -1.23 4.94
C ILE A 51 -2.25 -2.68 5.33
N PRO A 52 -3.49 -2.95 5.79
CA PRO A 52 -3.94 -4.31 6.02
C PRO A 52 -3.84 -5.14 4.74
N ALA A 53 -3.33 -6.37 4.85
CA ALA A 53 -3.21 -7.28 3.70
C ALA A 53 -4.55 -7.50 2.98
N GLU A 54 -5.65 -7.43 3.71
CA GLU A 54 -7.00 -7.58 3.18
C GLU A 54 -7.46 -6.39 2.35
N ASP A 55 -6.87 -5.20 2.51
CA ASP A 55 -7.24 -4.01 1.73
C ASP A 55 -6.54 -3.94 0.38
N ILE A 56 -5.60 -4.85 0.13
CA ILE A 56 -4.86 -4.93 -1.12
C ILE A 56 -5.61 -5.82 -2.12
N VAL A 57 -5.98 -5.22 -3.26
CA VAL A 57 -6.67 -5.91 -4.36
C VAL A 57 -5.68 -6.69 -5.22
N LYS A 58 -4.60 -6.04 -5.67
CA LYS A 58 -3.58 -6.62 -6.56
C LYS A 58 -2.29 -5.81 -6.56
N ILE A 59 -1.19 -6.46 -6.93
CA ILE A 59 0.07 -5.79 -7.33
C ILE A 59 -0.14 -5.22 -8.75
N ILE A 60 0.38 -4.02 -8.99
CA ILE A 60 0.27 -3.31 -10.27
C ILE A 60 1.62 -2.90 -10.86
N ASP A 61 2.71 -2.95 -10.10
CA ASP A 61 4.10 -2.81 -10.54
C ASP A 61 5.03 -3.56 -9.57
#